data_AF-A0A523X788-F1
#
_entry.id   AF-A0A523X788-F1
#
_cell.length_a   1.000
_cell.length_b   1.000
_cell.length_c   1.000
_cell.angle_alpha   90.00
_cell.angle_beta   90.00
_cell.angle_gamma   90.00
#
_symmetry.space_group_name_H-M   'P 1'
#
loop_
_entity.id
_entity.type
_entity.pdbx_description
1 polymer ?
#
loop_
_entity_poly.entity_id
_entity_poly.type
_entity_poly.pdbx_seq_one_letter_code
_entity_poly.pdbx_strand_id
1 'polypeptide(L)'
;MGNQNGGSNKDWKYYDTVNYIMSQQFFEEPHFIIDRRASKKIKIKNSGIVIDNLITIVKENIDPYERGEDEEFIAQLASKFNIRAKEIFERYKNKMNNLEDVQKQDKNFNLMVALSVIIEYFQKRTTVAIHKQLRADLRSKFVNNSFKKSLDFLHQTADSDFSLLLNIGVLMKYARVTKTEISSKYYDKTLKVVSKKLLKSDYNTG
;
A
#
# COMPACT_ATOMS: atom_id res chain seq x y z
N MET A 1 8.18 -33.22 18.69
CA MET A 1 9.17 -32.26 19.21
C MET A 1 8.85 -30.89 18.64
N GLY A 2 8.64 -29.89 19.50
CA GLY A 2 8.65 -28.46 19.13
C GLY A 2 7.34 -27.85 18.64
N ASN A 3 6.25 -27.90 19.42
CA ASN A 3 5.15 -26.96 19.25
C ASN A 3 5.30 -25.89 20.35
N GLN A 4 5.95 -24.76 20.04
CA GLN A 4 6.15 -23.67 20.99
C GLN A 4 5.68 -22.33 20.40
N ASN A 5 4.82 -21.67 21.18
CA ASN A 5 4.46 -20.26 21.21
C ASN A 5 3.46 -19.72 20.17
N GLY A 6 2.24 -20.24 20.23
CA GLY A 6 1.04 -19.58 19.68
C GLY A 6 0.52 -18.44 20.57
N GLY A 7 1.34 -17.42 20.83
CA GLY A 7 0.85 -16.14 21.37
C GLY A 7 0.07 -15.39 20.28
N SER A 8 -1.09 -14.81 20.61
CA SER A 8 -1.90 -14.10 19.62
C SER A 8 -1.10 -12.90 19.08
N ASN A 9 -1.32 -12.51 17.82
CA ASN A 9 -0.64 -11.33 17.27
C ASN A 9 -0.92 -10.06 18.08
N LYS A 10 -2.06 -10.01 18.78
CA LYS A 10 -2.46 -8.88 19.62
C LYS A 10 -1.60 -8.72 20.87
N ASP A 11 -0.90 -9.76 21.30
CA ASP A 11 -0.04 -9.72 22.49
C ASP A 11 1.40 -9.24 22.15
N TRP A 12 1.69 -9.00 20.87
CA TRP A 12 2.99 -8.53 20.42
C TRP A 12 3.15 -7.02 20.66
N LYS A 13 4.25 -6.61 21.29
CA LYS A 13 4.48 -5.20 21.70
C LYS A 13 4.43 -4.16 20.58
N TYR A 14 4.64 -4.57 19.32
CA TYR A 14 4.56 -3.68 18.16
C TYR A 14 3.23 -3.78 17.40
N TYR A 15 2.29 -4.61 17.87
CA TYR A 15 1.05 -4.91 17.16
C TYR A 15 0.29 -3.64 16.78
N ASP A 16 0.08 -2.72 17.71
CA ASP A 16 -0.69 -1.50 17.45
C ASP A 16 -0.03 -0.62 16.38
N THR A 17 1.29 -0.41 16.47
CA THR A 17 2.08 0.35 15.49
C THR A 17 1.99 -0.27 14.10
N VAL A 18 2.20 -1.59 14.00
CA VAL A 18 2.20 -2.31 12.73
C VAL A 18 0.80 -2.40 12.15
N ASN A 19 -0.20 -2.72 12.97
CA ASN A 19 -1.59 -2.78 12.57
C ASN A 19 -2.09 -1.42 12.07
N TYR A 20 -1.77 -0.34 12.78
CA TYR A 20 -2.10 1.01 12.36
C TYR A 20 -1.56 1.30 10.96
N ILE A 21 -0.26 1.05 10.75
CA ILE A 21 0.40 1.33 9.47
C ILE A 21 -0.11 0.44 8.32
N MET A 22 -0.34 -0.85 8.58
CA MET A 22 -0.88 -1.76 7.56
C MET A 22 -2.35 -1.49 7.24
N SER A 23 -3.10 -0.93 8.19
CA SER A 23 -4.54 -0.65 8.05
C SER A 23 -4.87 0.75 7.52
N GLN A 24 -3.90 1.66 7.41
CA GLN A 24 -4.11 3.07 7.03
C GLN A 24 -4.92 3.30 5.74
N GLN A 25 -5.09 2.28 4.88
CA GLN A 25 -5.86 2.38 3.62
C GLN A 25 -7.14 1.54 3.57
N PHE A 26 -7.47 0.79 4.63
CA PHE A 26 -8.50 -0.26 4.62
C PHE A 26 -9.59 -0.08 5.70
N PHE A 27 -9.75 1.14 6.22
CA PHE A 27 -10.37 1.39 7.53
C PHE A 27 -11.85 0.96 7.71
N GLU A 28 -12.18 0.88 9.00
CA GLU A 28 -13.45 0.74 9.74
C GLU A 28 -13.98 -0.65 10.09
N GLU A 29 -13.88 -1.68 9.26
CA GLU A 29 -14.36 -3.03 9.61
C GLU A 29 -13.59 -4.11 8.84
N PRO A 30 -13.55 -5.37 9.33
CA PRO A 30 -12.93 -6.47 8.59
C PRO A 30 -13.56 -6.59 7.21
N HIS A 31 -12.74 -6.79 6.18
CA HIS A 31 -13.20 -6.97 4.80
C HIS A 31 -13.64 -5.70 4.09
N PHE A 32 -13.18 -4.51 4.47
CA PHE A 32 -13.50 -3.28 3.76
C PHE A 32 -12.28 -2.57 3.18
N ILE A 33 -12.53 -1.76 2.15
CA ILE A 33 -11.61 -0.76 1.60
C ILE A 33 -12.36 0.55 1.45
N ILE A 34 -11.71 1.63 1.86
CA ILE A 34 -12.20 3.01 1.74
C ILE A 34 -11.39 3.78 0.70
N ASP A 35 -11.97 4.81 0.10
CA ASP A 35 -11.20 5.82 -0.63
C ASP A 35 -10.47 6.77 0.34
N ARG A 36 -9.57 7.62 -0.19
CA ARG A 36 -8.77 8.57 0.60
C ARG A 36 -9.60 9.58 1.40
N ARG A 37 -10.84 9.88 0.99
CA ARG A 37 -11.71 10.83 1.71
C ARG A 37 -12.70 10.13 2.65
N ALA A 38 -12.61 8.80 2.80
CA ALA A 38 -13.59 7.99 3.54
C ALA A 38 -15.05 8.23 3.07
N SER A 39 -15.22 8.64 1.82
CA SER A 39 -16.52 8.96 1.22
C SER A 39 -17.22 7.72 0.61
N LYS A 40 -16.45 6.68 0.30
CA LYS A 40 -16.89 5.48 -0.37
C LYS A 40 -16.20 4.26 0.23
N LYS A 41 -17.01 3.34 0.75
CA LYS A 41 -16.59 2.07 1.35
C LYS A 41 -17.09 0.90 0.50
N ILE A 42 -16.24 -0.09 0.27
CA ILE A 42 -16.61 -1.34 -0.40
C ILE A 42 -16.19 -2.54 0.43
N LYS A 43 -17.03 -3.58 0.43
CA LYS A 43 -16.71 -4.84 1.08
C LYS A 43 -15.92 -5.75 0.13
N ILE A 44 -14.68 -6.07 0.48
CA ILE A 44 -13.81 -7.04 -0.18
C ILE A 44 -13.53 -8.18 0.78
N LYS A 45 -14.13 -9.35 0.48
CA LYS A 45 -13.90 -10.60 1.24
C LYS A 45 -12.40 -10.85 1.38
N ASN A 46 -12.00 -11.30 2.57
CA ASN A 46 -10.63 -11.59 2.96
C ASN A 46 -9.68 -10.38 3.09
N SER A 47 -10.10 -9.12 2.92
CA SER A 47 -9.15 -7.99 3.08
C SER A 47 -8.56 -7.90 4.51
N GLY A 48 -9.34 -8.20 5.55
CA GLY A 48 -8.81 -8.30 6.92
C GLY A 48 -7.73 -9.37 7.08
N ILE A 49 -7.93 -10.55 6.47
CA ILE A 49 -6.95 -11.65 6.47
C ILE A 49 -5.65 -11.23 5.77
N VAL A 50 -5.73 -10.43 4.70
CA VAL A 50 -4.54 -9.87 4.05
C VAL A 50 -3.76 -9.02 5.04
N ILE A 51 -4.42 -8.15 5.80
CA ILE A 51 -3.77 -7.28 6.81
C ILE A 51 -3.15 -8.12 7.92
N ASP A 52 -3.89 -9.09 8.47
CA ASP A 52 -3.39 -9.98 9.53
C ASP A 52 -2.13 -10.75 9.07
N ASN A 53 -2.12 -11.20 7.82
CA ASN A 53 -0.96 -11.87 7.24
C ASN A 53 0.21 -10.91 6.98
N LEU A 54 -0.03 -9.64 6.64
CA LEU A 54 1.04 -8.63 6.56
C LEU A 54 1.64 -8.36 7.95
N ILE A 55 0.83 -8.24 8.99
CA ILE A 55 1.29 -8.09 10.38
C ILE A 55 2.14 -9.30 10.77
N THR A 56 1.70 -10.51 10.42
CA THR A 56 2.44 -11.75 10.67
C THR A 56 3.80 -11.74 9.96
N ILE A 57 3.87 -11.31 8.69
CA ILE A 57 5.13 -11.16 7.97
C ILE A 57 6.07 -10.19 8.70
N VAL A 58 5.58 -9.04 9.19
CA VAL A 58 6.44 -8.11 9.95
C VAL A 58 6.92 -8.75 11.25
N LYS A 59 6.03 -9.38 12.00
CA LYS A 59 6.35 -10.06 13.26
C LYS A 59 7.42 -11.14 13.06
N GLU A 60 7.32 -11.95 12.03
CA GLU A 60 8.28 -13.02 11.70
C GLU A 60 9.66 -12.50 11.26
N ASN A 61 9.78 -11.22 10.90
CA ASN A 61 11.04 -10.62 10.43
C ASN A 61 11.50 -9.49 11.36
N ILE A 62 10.98 -9.39 12.60
CA ILE A 62 11.29 -8.27 13.49
C ILE A 62 12.66 -8.37 14.16
N ASP A 63 13.24 -9.56 14.27
CA ASP A 63 14.45 -9.81 15.07
C ASP A 63 15.63 -8.87 14.73
N PRO A 64 16.00 -8.63 13.44
CA PRO A 64 17.08 -7.69 13.13
C PRO A 64 16.78 -6.27 13.61
N TYR A 65 15.52 -5.84 13.50
CA TYR A 65 15.09 -4.53 13.99
C TYR A 65 15.29 -4.42 15.52
N GLU A 66 14.97 -5.47 16.27
CA GLU A 66 15.16 -5.47 17.73
C GLU A 66 16.64 -5.37 18.14
N ARG A 67 17.54 -5.90 17.31
CA ARG A 67 19.00 -5.80 17.46
C ARG A 67 19.58 -4.46 16.99
N GLY A 68 18.78 -3.59 16.37
CA GLY A 68 19.23 -2.32 15.79
C GLY A 68 19.82 -2.44 14.38
N GLU A 69 19.58 -3.55 13.69
CA GLU A 69 20.05 -3.83 12.34
C GLU A 69 18.98 -3.44 11.30
N ASP A 70 18.66 -2.15 11.23
CA ASP A 70 17.58 -1.62 10.38
C ASP A 70 17.75 -1.98 8.90
N GLU A 71 18.99 -2.02 8.39
CA GLU A 71 19.28 -2.39 7.01
C GLU A 71 18.87 -3.83 6.70
N GLU A 72 19.18 -4.76 7.61
CA GLU A 72 18.81 -6.17 7.47
C GLU A 72 17.30 -6.33 7.57
N PHE A 73 16.66 -5.68 8.56
CA PHE A 73 15.21 -5.67 8.70
C PHE A 73 14.51 -5.21 7.42
N ILE A 74 14.94 -4.07 6.88
CA ILE A 74 14.40 -3.50 5.64
C ILE A 74 14.65 -4.45 4.47
N ALA A 75 15.83 -5.08 4.38
CA ALA A 75 16.15 -6.01 3.31
C ALA A 75 15.26 -7.27 3.35
N GLN A 76 15.06 -7.85 4.54
CA GLN A 76 14.21 -9.03 4.74
C GLN A 76 12.77 -8.72 4.32
N LEU A 77 12.18 -7.62 4.79
CA LEU A 77 10.84 -7.22 4.39
C LEU A 77 10.77 -6.89 2.89
N ALA A 78 11.70 -6.11 2.37
CA ALA A 78 11.74 -5.77 0.94
C ALA A 78 11.72 -7.01 0.03
N SER A 79 12.38 -8.11 0.46
CA SER A 79 12.33 -9.38 -0.28
C SER A 79 10.91 -9.95 -0.35
N LYS A 80 10.13 -9.92 0.74
CA LYS A 80 8.75 -10.42 0.80
C LYS A 80 7.83 -9.67 -0.16
N PHE A 81 8.06 -8.37 -0.32
CA PHE A 81 7.31 -7.52 -1.24
C PHE A 81 7.87 -7.49 -2.68
N ASN A 82 8.96 -8.22 -2.96
CA ASN A 82 9.67 -8.22 -4.25
C ASN A 82 10.07 -6.80 -4.72
N ILE A 83 10.65 -6.04 -3.79
CA ILE A 83 11.13 -4.66 -3.98
C ILE A 83 12.64 -4.58 -3.68
N ARG A 84 13.34 -3.61 -4.29
CA ARG A 84 14.80 -3.46 -4.13
C ARG A 84 15.10 -2.79 -2.79
N ALA A 85 15.79 -3.51 -1.90
CA ALA A 85 16.11 -3.04 -0.55
C ALA A 85 16.93 -1.75 -0.52
N LYS A 86 17.94 -1.63 -1.42
CA LYS A 86 18.86 -0.48 -1.45
C LYS A 86 18.13 0.88 -1.52
N GLU A 87 17.17 1.02 -2.43
CA GLU A 87 16.43 2.28 -2.59
C GLU A 87 15.55 2.60 -1.37
N ILE A 88 15.01 1.57 -0.71
CA ILE A 88 14.17 1.70 0.48
C ILE A 88 15.02 2.15 1.66
N PHE A 89 16.20 1.55 1.83
CA PHE A 89 17.10 1.89 2.90
C PHE A 89 17.66 3.31 2.77
N GLU A 90 18.01 3.75 1.56
CA GLU A 90 18.42 5.14 1.30
C GLU A 90 17.31 6.14 1.66
N ARG A 91 16.06 5.84 1.31
CA ARG A 91 14.90 6.67 1.69
C ARG A 91 14.68 6.68 3.20
N TYR A 92 14.83 5.53 3.86
CA TYR A 92 14.75 5.41 5.31
C TYR A 92 15.80 6.29 5.99
N LYS A 93 17.08 6.14 5.62
CA LYS A 93 18.18 6.98 6.12
C LYS A 93 17.90 8.47 5.95
N ASN A 94 17.43 8.88 4.77
CA ASN A 94 17.09 10.28 4.51
C ASN A 94 15.95 10.78 5.41
N LYS A 95 14.91 9.97 5.66
CA LYS A 95 13.86 10.34 6.61
C LYS A 95 14.40 10.44 8.04
N MET A 96 15.19 9.45 8.47
CA MET A 96 15.78 9.40 9.81
C MET A 96 16.71 10.58 10.11
N ASN A 97 17.50 11.04 9.13
CA ASN A 97 18.40 12.18 9.28
C ASN A 97 17.67 13.51 9.54
N ASN A 98 16.41 13.62 9.10
CA ASN A 98 15.60 14.83 9.26
C ASN A 98 14.76 14.82 10.55
N LEU A 99 14.90 13.79 11.39
CA LEU A 99 14.19 13.68 12.66
C LEU A 99 14.95 14.34 13.80
N GLU A 100 14.21 14.80 14.79
CA GLU A 100 14.77 15.24 16.07
C GLU A 100 15.32 14.04 16.86
N ASP A 101 16.32 14.26 17.71
CA ASP A 101 16.96 13.17 18.44
C ASP A 101 16.01 12.44 19.39
N VAL A 102 15.00 13.14 19.94
CA VAL A 102 13.96 12.51 20.76
C VAL A 102 13.13 11.50 19.96
N GLN A 103 12.90 11.78 18.67
CA GLN A 103 12.16 10.89 17.77
C GLN A 103 13.02 9.68 17.37
N LYS A 104 14.33 9.90 17.14
CA LYS A 104 15.28 8.82 16.82
C LYS A 104 15.45 7.82 17.96
N GLN A 105 15.18 8.21 19.20
CA GLN A 105 15.24 7.34 20.36
C GLN A 105 13.97 6.48 20.53
N ASP A 106 12.85 6.86 19.92
CA ASP A 106 11.61 6.10 19.97
C ASP A 106 11.62 4.95 18.94
N LYS A 107 11.75 3.72 19.44
CA LYS A 107 11.70 2.52 18.60
C LYS A 107 10.36 2.36 17.86
N ASN A 108 9.23 2.66 18.49
CA ASN A 108 7.95 2.57 17.77
C ASN A 108 7.89 3.57 16.62
N PHE A 109 8.39 4.78 16.84
CA PHE A 109 8.47 5.79 15.80
C PHE A 109 9.40 5.36 14.65
N ASN A 110 10.59 4.85 14.97
CA ASN A 110 11.55 4.37 13.95
C ASN A 110 10.97 3.20 13.13
N LEU A 111 10.32 2.24 13.80
CA LEU A 111 9.62 1.13 13.13
C LEU A 111 8.52 1.65 12.21
N MET A 112 7.74 2.63 12.67
CA MET A 112 6.72 3.29 11.85
C MET A 112 7.35 3.94 10.61
N VAL A 113 8.49 4.61 10.73
CA VAL A 113 9.20 5.22 9.59
C VAL A 113 9.68 4.14 8.62
N ALA A 114 10.31 3.06 9.11
CA ALA A 114 10.79 1.97 8.27
C ALA A 114 9.66 1.32 7.45
N LEU A 115 8.56 0.96 8.11
CA LEU A 115 7.38 0.38 7.46
C LEU A 115 6.74 1.36 6.48
N SER A 116 6.64 2.64 6.85
CA SER A 116 6.08 3.68 5.99
C SER A 116 6.85 3.82 4.68
N VAL A 117 8.18 3.74 4.70
CA VAL A 117 8.99 3.83 3.47
C VAL A 117 8.77 2.61 2.56
N ILE A 118 8.68 1.41 3.15
CA ILE A 118 8.38 0.17 2.40
C ILE A 118 7.01 0.28 1.72
N ILE A 119 6.00 0.70 2.49
CA ILE A 119 4.61 0.82 2.03
C ILE A 119 4.48 1.91 0.96
N GLU A 120 5.05 3.08 1.18
CA GLU A 120 5.06 4.19 0.23
C GLU A 120 5.67 3.76 -1.12
N TYR A 121 6.79 3.04 -1.07
CA TYR A 121 7.44 2.52 -2.26
C TYR A 121 6.56 1.49 -3.00
N PHE A 122 5.97 0.56 -2.26
CA PHE A 122 5.08 -0.46 -2.81
C PHE A 122 3.83 0.15 -3.46
N GLN A 123 3.22 1.15 -2.82
CA GLN A 123 2.09 1.90 -3.35
C GLN A 123 2.46 2.66 -4.62
N LYS A 124 3.61 3.35 -4.63
CA LYS A 124 4.08 4.07 -5.82
C LYS A 124 4.25 3.13 -7.02
N ARG A 125 4.86 1.96 -6.85
CA ARG A 125 4.99 0.95 -7.91
C ARG A 125 3.64 0.44 -8.40
N THR A 126 2.70 0.24 -7.48
CA THR A 126 1.35 -0.23 -7.80
C THR A 126 0.57 0.82 -8.59
N THR A 127 0.61 2.08 -8.18
CA THR A 127 0.02 3.21 -8.90
C THR A 127 0.57 3.33 -10.32
N VAL A 128 1.90 3.21 -10.50
CA VAL A 128 2.53 3.21 -11.83
C VAL A 128 2.02 2.05 -12.70
N ALA A 129 1.83 0.86 -12.13
CA ALA A 129 1.29 -0.29 -12.86
C ALA A 129 -0.16 -0.05 -13.30
N ILE A 130 -1.00 0.51 -12.43
CA ILE A 130 -2.40 0.86 -12.74
C ILE A 130 -2.46 1.93 -13.83
N HIS A 131 -1.62 2.98 -13.74
CA HIS A 131 -1.54 3.99 -14.80
C HIS A 131 -1.15 3.38 -16.15
N LYS A 132 -0.20 2.45 -16.18
CA LYS A 132 0.20 1.73 -17.40
C LYS A 132 -0.94 0.89 -17.95
N GLN A 133 -1.69 0.20 -17.10
CA GLN A 133 -2.86 -0.57 -17.50
C GLN A 133 -3.95 0.31 -18.10
N LEU A 134 -4.33 1.39 -17.41
CA LEU A 134 -5.28 2.38 -17.92
C LEU A 134 -4.84 2.96 -19.28
N ARG A 135 -3.55 3.25 -19.44
CA ARG A 135 -3.00 3.74 -20.71
C ARG A 135 -3.09 2.71 -21.82
N ALA A 136 -2.81 1.44 -21.51
CA ALA A 136 -2.88 0.35 -22.49
C ALA A 136 -4.33 0.14 -22.95
N ASP A 137 -5.28 0.08 -22.01
CA ASP A 137 -6.71 -0.11 -22.28
C ASP A 137 -7.32 1.03 -23.11
N LEU A 138 -6.71 2.22 -23.04
CA LEU A 138 -7.21 3.44 -23.68
C LEU A 138 -6.29 3.95 -24.80
N ARG A 139 -5.30 3.17 -25.23
CA ARG A 139 -4.23 3.63 -26.16
C ARG A 139 -4.76 4.18 -27.47
N SER A 140 -5.82 3.61 -28.03
CA SER A 140 -6.44 4.07 -29.28
C SER A 140 -7.34 5.29 -29.12
N LYS A 141 -7.60 5.73 -27.89
CA LYS A 141 -8.58 6.79 -27.56
C LYS A 141 -7.94 8.09 -27.09
N PHE A 142 -6.62 8.11 -26.84
CA PHE A 142 -5.90 9.29 -26.37
C PHE A 142 -4.71 9.63 -27.26
N VAL A 143 -4.50 10.93 -27.49
CA VAL A 143 -3.21 11.48 -27.90
C VAL A 143 -2.30 11.51 -26.66
N ASN A 144 -1.01 11.21 -26.80
CA ASN A 144 -0.09 10.94 -25.66
C ASN A 144 -0.14 11.98 -24.51
N ASN A 145 -0.42 13.26 -24.78
CA ASN A 145 -0.48 14.32 -23.77
C ASN A 145 -1.84 14.45 -23.06
N SER A 146 -2.97 14.09 -23.69
CA SER A 146 -4.29 14.25 -23.07
C SER A 146 -4.56 13.20 -21.98
N PHE A 147 -3.96 12.01 -22.10
CA PHE A 147 -4.06 10.97 -21.08
C PHE A 147 -3.40 11.41 -19.76
N LYS A 148 -2.21 12.00 -19.83
CA LYS A 148 -1.48 12.46 -18.64
C LYS A 148 -2.27 13.58 -17.94
N LYS A 149 -2.74 14.58 -18.68
CA LYS A 149 -3.57 15.67 -18.13
C LYS A 149 -4.81 15.13 -17.40
N SER A 150 -5.49 14.15 -18.00
CA SER A 150 -6.70 13.55 -17.41
C SER A 150 -6.39 12.77 -16.13
N LEU A 151 -5.29 12.03 -16.09
CA LEU A 151 -4.83 11.37 -14.86
C LEU A 151 -4.46 12.38 -13.77
N ASP A 152 -3.70 13.42 -14.14
CA ASP A 152 -3.27 14.47 -13.20
C ASP A 152 -4.49 15.18 -12.60
N PHE A 153 -5.54 15.42 -13.39
CA PHE A 153 -6.80 15.98 -12.91
C PHE A 153 -7.51 15.07 -11.89
N LEU A 154 -7.60 13.77 -12.14
CA LEU A 154 -8.18 12.82 -11.18
C LEU A 154 -7.41 12.78 -9.85
N HIS A 155 -6.07 12.94 -9.91
CA HIS A 155 -5.23 13.08 -8.71
C HIS A 155 -5.52 14.39 -7.96
N GLN A 156 -5.54 15.53 -8.67
CA GLN A 156 -5.75 16.86 -8.08
C GLN A 156 -7.12 17.02 -7.43
N THR A 157 -8.16 16.48 -8.09
CA THR A 157 -9.53 16.48 -7.56
C THR A 157 -9.77 15.44 -6.47
N ALA A 158 -8.78 14.57 -6.22
CA ALA A 158 -8.88 13.37 -5.40
C ALA A 158 -10.19 12.61 -5.67
N ASP A 159 -10.40 12.26 -6.94
CA ASP A 159 -11.57 11.52 -7.38
C ASP A 159 -11.72 10.21 -6.59
N SER A 160 -12.89 9.98 -6.02
CA SER A 160 -13.12 8.87 -5.09
C SER A 160 -13.04 7.51 -5.78
N ASP A 161 -13.51 7.38 -7.03
CA ASP A 161 -13.40 6.12 -7.78
C ASP A 161 -11.95 5.82 -8.16
N PHE A 162 -11.20 6.84 -8.54
CA PHE A 162 -9.79 6.69 -8.85
C PHE A 162 -8.96 6.35 -7.61
N SER A 163 -9.18 7.05 -6.51
CA SER A 163 -8.56 6.71 -5.22
C SER A 163 -8.90 5.29 -4.79
N LEU A 164 -10.16 4.88 -4.95
CA LEU A 164 -10.59 3.54 -4.62
C LEU A 164 -9.92 2.49 -5.52
N LEU A 165 -9.76 2.75 -6.82
CA LEU A 165 -9.02 1.88 -7.73
C LEU A 165 -7.58 1.65 -7.26
N LEU A 166 -6.89 2.71 -6.84
CA LEU A 166 -5.53 2.62 -6.33
C LEU A 166 -5.47 1.76 -5.06
N ASN A 167 -6.36 1.99 -4.09
CA ASN A 167 -6.39 1.24 -2.84
C ASN A 167 -6.72 -0.25 -3.06
N ILE A 168 -7.69 -0.57 -3.94
CA ILE A 168 -7.98 -1.97 -4.30
C ILE A 168 -6.76 -2.61 -4.99
N GLY A 169 -6.09 -1.89 -5.89
CA GLY A 169 -4.91 -2.40 -6.56
C GLY A 169 -3.77 -2.70 -5.59
N VAL A 170 -3.58 -1.87 -4.57
CA VAL A 170 -2.62 -2.10 -3.49
C VAL A 170 -3.00 -3.35 -2.68
N LEU A 171 -4.27 -3.49 -2.28
CA LEU A 171 -4.75 -4.71 -1.61
C LEU A 171 -4.52 -5.97 -2.45
N MET A 172 -4.80 -5.93 -3.76
CA MET A 172 -4.55 -7.07 -4.65
C MET A 172 -3.07 -7.44 -4.73
N LYS A 173 -2.17 -6.46 -4.62
CA LYS A 173 -0.74 -6.71 -4.58
C LYS A 173 -0.32 -7.30 -3.23
N TYR A 174 -0.86 -6.79 -2.12
CA TYR A 174 -0.63 -7.40 -0.80
C TYR A 174 -1.18 -8.83 -0.71
N ALA A 175 -2.37 -9.08 -1.24
CA ALA A 175 -2.97 -10.40 -1.31
C ALA A 175 -2.05 -11.43 -2.02
N ARG A 176 -1.29 -11.00 -3.04
CA ARG A 176 -0.27 -11.85 -3.68
C ARG A 176 0.92 -12.12 -2.75
N VAL A 177 1.39 -11.10 -2.03
CA VAL A 177 2.48 -11.25 -1.04
C VAL A 177 2.08 -12.21 0.08
N THR A 178 0.84 -12.08 0.57
CA THR A 178 0.30 -12.90 1.66
C THR A 178 -0.35 -14.20 1.19
N LYS A 179 -0.28 -14.53 -0.10
CA LYS A 179 -0.93 -15.70 -0.71
C LYS A 179 -2.41 -15.84 -0.36
N THR A 180 -3.09 -14.72 -0.14
CA THR A 180 -4.51 -14.66 0.22
C THR A 180 -5.34 -14.42 -1.03
N GLU A 181 -6.38 -15.21 -1.24
CA GLU A 181 -7.27 -15.02 -2.38
C GLU A 181 -8.26 -13.89 -2.12
N ILE A 182 -8.31 -12.92 -3.04
CA ILE A 182 -9.34 -11.87 -3.08
C ILE A 182 -9.92 -11.75 -4.49
N SER A 183 -11.22 -11.49 -4.59
CA SER A 183 -11.90 -11.36 -5.87
C SER A 183 -11.47 -10.10 -6.63
N SER A 184 -11.15 -10.23 -7.93
CA SER A 184 -10.88 -9.08 -8.81
C SER A 184 -12.13 -8.29 -9.20
N LYS A 185 -13.34 -8.79 -8.91
CA LYS A 185 -14.61 -8.22 -9.40
C LYS A 185 -14.73 -6.72 -9.13
N TYR A 186 -14.35 -6.28 -7.93
CA TYR A 186 -14.40 -4.86 -7.57
C TYR A 186 -13.32 -4.04 -8.27
N TYR A 187 -12.11 -4.59 -8.42
CA TYR A 187 -11.05 -3.95 -9.19
C TYR A 187 -11.48 -3.72 -10.64
N ASP A 188 -11.98 -4.77 -11.31
CA ASP A 188 -12.40 -4.71 -12.71
C ASP A 188 -13.58 -3.74 -12.92
N LYS A 189 -14.52 -3.71 -11.95
CA LYS A 189 -15.64 -2.76 -11.96
C LYS A 189 -15.15 -1.33 -11.83
N THR A 190 -14.30 -1.04 -10.84
CA THR A 190 -13.80 0.32 -10.59
C THR A 190 -12.88 0.78 -11.72
N LEU A 191 -12.06 -0.12 -12.27
CA LEU A 191 -11.22 0.14 -13.44
C LEU A 191 -12.09 0.60 -14.62
N LYS A 192 -13.20 -0.10 -14.93
CA LYS A 192 -14.14 0.30 -15.98
C LYS A 192 -14.78 1.67 -15.72
N VAL A 193 -15.11 1.98 -14.47
CA VAL A 193 -15.67 3.30 -14.09
C VAL A 193 -14.64 4.41 -14.33
N VAL A 194 -13.42 4.24 -13.83
CA VAL A 194 -12.31 5.19 -14.02
C VAL A 194 -11.98 5.36 -15.50
N SER A 195 -11.90 4.27 -16.27
CA SER A 195 -11.68 4.33 -17.72
C SER A 195 -12.76 5.11 -18.45
N LYS A 196 -14.04 4.95 -18.06
CA LYS A 196 -15.14 5.76 -18.61
C LYS A 196 -15.01 7.23 -18.21
N LYS A 197 -14.62 7.54 -16.97
CA LYS A 197 -14.38 8.92 -16.53
C LYS A 197 -13.24 9.57 -17.30
N LEU A 198 -12.14 8.85 -17.53
CA LEU A 198 -11.04 9.34 -18.37
C LEU A 198 -11.52 9.65 -19.80
N LEU A 199 -12.42 8.86 -20.36
CA LEU A 199 -12.99 9.13 -21.69
C LEU A 199 -14.04 10.24 -21.72
N LYS A 200 -14.73 10.46 -20.60
CA LYS A 200 -15.76 11.49 -20.44
C LYS A 200 -15.21 12.81 -19.93
N SER A 201 -13.98 12.84 -19.42
CA SER A 201 -13.44 14.08 -18.89
C SER A 201 -13.34 15.06 -20.06
N ASP A 202 -14.07 16.17 -19.93
CA ASP A 202 -14.15 17.26 -20.89
C ASP A 202 -12.79 17.99 -21.02
N TYR A 203 -11.76 17.31 -21.53
CA TYR A 203 -10.43 17.89 -21.78
C TYR A 203 -10.00 17.73 -23.25
N ASN A 204 -10.99 17.59 -24.14
CA ASN A 204 -10.85 17.78 -25.60
C ASN A 204 -11.28 19.18 -26.06
N THR A 205 -11.50 20.13 -25.15
CA THR A 205 -11.78 21.53 -25.50
C THR A 205 -10.72 22.45 -24.91
N GLY A 206 -9.91 23.06 -25.79
CA GLY A 206 -9.04 24.21 -25.49
C GLY A 206 -7.64 23.87 -25.06
#